data_AF-A0A7S4MAB0-F1
#
_entry.id   AF-A0A7S4MAB0-F1
#
_cell.length_a   1.000
_cell.length_b   1.000
_cell.length_c   1.000
_cell.angle_alpha   90.00
_cell.angle_beta   90.00
_cell.angle_gamma   90.00
#
_symmetry.space_group_name_H-M   'P 1'
#
loop_
_entity.id
_entity.type
_entity.pdbx_description
1 polymer ?
#
loop_
_entity_poly.entity_id
_entity_poly.type
_entity_poly.pdbx_seq_one_letter_code
_entity_poly.pdbx_strand_id
1 'polypeptide(L)'
;TTTTTPAADDDDDGRQRMEFYRSSDRKACDLCDDPSVPSLVSPCWRSDMLSSDINLCPVGTYPVSYRLYESLQQGSIPLYLYDSRRIKRGGVVVDLITEEEEVGYYVPYRGTRADVSLERNGLGFASSMDDLPSLIERLAEMDEEELTTRRRNIVRLRESHFTARGAMEQL
;
A
#
# COMPACT_ATOMS: atom_id res chain seq x y z
N THR A 1 -3.72 45.96 12.81
CA THR A 1 -4.22 44.76 13.51
C THR A 1 -3.41 43.60 13.03
N THR A 2 -2.52 43.08 13.86
CA THR A 2 -1.58 42.01 13.49
C THR A 2 -2.25 40.68 13.85
N THR A 3 -2.77 39.98 12.85
CA THR A 3 -3.38 38.66 13.04
C THR A 3 -2.25 37.64 13.24
N THR A 4 -2.11 37.17 14.47
CA THR A 4 -1.19 36.09 14.83
C THR A 4 -1.90 34.77 14.55
N THR A 5 -1.47 34.06 13.51
CA THR A 5 -1.92 32.70 13.23
C THR A 5 -1.31 31.77 14.28
N PRO A 6 -2.09 30.98 15.03
CA PRO A 6 -1.55 30.01 15.98
C PRO A 6 -0.76 28.93 15.22
N ALA A 7 0.43 28.60 15.72
CA ALA A 7 1.19 27.46 15.27
C ALA A 7 0.40 26.19 15.58
N ALA A 8 0.12 25.39 14.55
CA ALA A 8 -0.57 24.12 14.68
C ALA A 8 0.43 23.06 15.16
N ASP A 9 0.33 22.69 16.43
CA ASP A 9 0.99 21.51 17.01
C ASP A 9 0.22 20.23 16.61
N ASP A 10 0.14 19.95 15.30
CA ASP A 10 -0.70 18.88 14.72
C ASP A 10 0.02 17.52 14.55
N ASP A 11 1.26 17.37 15.01
CA ASP A 11 2.05 16.16 14.72
C ASP A 11 1.78 14.95 15.64
N ASP A 12 1.15 15.13 16.82
CA ASP A 12 0.97 14.03 17.79
C ASP A 12 -0.27 13.15 17.51
N ASP A 13 -1.34 13.71 16.94
CA ASP A 13 -2.61 12.98 16.73
C ASP A 13 -2.49 11.88 15.64
N GLY A 14 -1.63 12.11 14.65
CA GLY A 14 -1.36 11.14 13.59
C GLY A 14 -0.69 9.85 14.09
N ARG A 15 0.17 9.95 15.10
CA ARG A 15 0.88 8.82 15.68
C ARG A 15 -0.07 7.95 16.52
N GLN A 16 -0.87 8.56 17.38
CA GLN A 16 -1.84 7.87 18.22
C GLN A 16 -2.91 7.13 17.38
N ARG A 17 -3.35 7.73 16.27
CA ARG A 17 -4.26 7.07 15.33
C ARG A 17 -3.65 5.85 14.64
N MET A 18 -2.36 5.87 14.29
CA MET A 18 -1.70 4.69 13.73
C MET A 18 -1.50 3.58 14.77
N GLU A 19 -1.13 3.94 16.00
CA GLU A 19 -1.00 2.99 17.12
C GLU A 19 -2.34 2.31 17.44
N PHE A 20 -3.47 3.00 17.30
CA PHE A 20 -4.81 2.39 17.45
C PHE A 20 -5.08 1.23 16.47
N TYR A 21 -4.54 1.30 15.25
CA TYR A 21 -4.68 0.22 14.27
C TYR A 21 -3.67 -0.91 14.47
N ARG A 22 -2.50 -0.61 15.05
CA ARG A 22 -1.39 -1.54 15.31
C ARG A 22 -1.37 -2.15 16.71
N SER A 23 -2.25 -1.70 17.61
CA SER A 23 -2.35 -2.21 18.96
C SER A 23 -2.36 -3.75 18.94
N SER A 24 -1.27 -4.30 19.49
CA SER A 24 -1.00 -5.72 19.70
C SER A 24 -1.97 -6.37 20.70
N ASP A 25 -2.87 -5.59 21.31
CA ASP A 25 -3.96 -6.09 22.16
C ASP A 25 -5.16 -6.63 21.35
N ARG A 26 -5.10 -6.57 20.01
CA ARG A 26 -6.02 -7.35 19.20
C ARG A 26 -5.74 -8.82 19.42
N LYS A 27 -6.63 -9.47 20.19
CA LYS A 27 -6.70 -10.92 20.35
C LYS A 27 -6.43 -11.56 18.97
N ALA A 28 -5.39 -12.39 18.88
CA ALA A 28 -5.18 -13.24 17.71
C ALA A 28 -6.52 -13.90 17.37
N CYS A 29 -6.87 -14.03 16.08
CA CYS A 29 -8.18 -14.57 15.72
C CYS A 29 -8.36 -15.93 16.43
N ASP A 30 -9.58 -16.27 16.86
CA ASP A 30 -9.80 -17.47 17.69
C ASP A 30 -9.32 -18.79 17.02
N LEU A 31 -9.03 -18.74 15.71
CA LEU A 31 -8.48 -19.85 14.92
C LEU A 31 -6.95 -19.97 15.01
N CYS A 32 -6.22 -18.96 15.52
CA CYS A 32 -4.76 -18.99 15.64
C CYS A 32 -4.28 -20.01 16.69
N ASP A 33 -5.13 -20.28 17.70
CA ASP A 33 -4.87 -21.22 18.77
C ASP A 33 -5.59 -22.56 18.58
N ASP A 34 -6.27 -22.77 17.44
CA ASP A 34 -7.01 -24.01 17.17
C ASP A 34 -6.05 -25.11 16.69
N PRO A 35 -5.75 -26.13 17.51
CA PRO A 35 -4.81 -27.19 17.16
C PRO A 35 -5.35 -28.12 16.06
N SER A 36 -6.63 -27.99 15.69
CA SER A 36 -7.24 -28.77 14.61
C SER A 36 -6.98 -28.16 13.22
N VAL A 37 -6.52 -26.91 13.14
CA VAL A 37 -6.16 -26.26 11.88
C VAL A 37 -4.72 -26.67 11.51
N PRO A 38 -4.48 -27.24 10.32
CA PRO A 38 -3.13 -27.60 9.88
C PRO A 38 -2.22 -26.36 9.87
N SER A 39 -1.04 -26.46 10.50
CA SER A 39 -0.09 -25.36 10.73
C SER A 39 0.44 -24.65 9.46
N LEU A 40 0.11 -25.16 8.28
CA LEU A 40 0.55 -24.63 6.99
C LEU A 40 -0.35 -23.52 6.45
N VAL A 41 -1.52 -23.29 7.03
CA VAL A 41 -2.42 -22.20 6.65
C VAL A 41 -2.70 -21.39 7.90
N SER A 42 -1.80 -20.47 8.23
CA SER A 42 -2.03 -19.61 9.38
C SER A 42 -3.28 -18.75 9.13
N PRO A 43 -4.35 -18.91 9.94
CA PRO A 43 -5.52 -18.03 9.87
C PRO A 43 -5.18 -16.61 10.36
N CYS A 44 -3.95 -16.38 10.84
CA CYS A 44 -3.45 -15.10 11.34
C CYS A 44 -2.78 -14.21 10.27
N TRP A 45 -2.73 -14.60 9.00
CA TRP A 45 -2.06 -13.80 7.95
C TRP A 45 -2.49 -12.32 7.93
N ARG A 46 -3.74 -12.03 8.33
CA ARG A 46 -4.25 -10.66 8.46
C ARG A 46 -3.55 -9.91 9.61
N SER A 47 -3.27 -10.58 10.72
CA SER A 47 -2.47 -10.04 11.82
C SER A 47 -1.04 -9.77 11.36
N ASP A 48 -0.41 -10.71 10.65
CA ASP A 48 0.94 -10.54 10.13
C ASP A 48 1.01 -9.36 9.14
N MET A 49 0.01 -9.22 8.27
CA MET A 49 -0.13 -8.07 7.38
C MET A 49 -0.35 -6.75 8.13
N LEU A 50 -1.07 -6.76 9.25
CA LEU A 50 -1.31 -5.57 10.07
C LEU A 50 -0.09 -5.17 10.90
N SER A 51 0.72 -6.14 11.31
CA SER A 51 2.00 -5.89 12.00
C SER A 51 3.12 -5.52 11.04
N SER A 52 3.00 -5.88 9.76
CA SER A 52 4.00 -5.57 8.74
C SER A 52 3.92 -4.10 8.32
N ASP A 53 5.08 -3.50 8.10
CA ASP A 53 5.18 -2.16 7.51
C ASP A 53 4.93 -2.17 6.01
N ILE A 54 5.47 -3.19 5.35
CA ILE A 54 5.44 -3.36 3.91
C ILE A 54 4.72 -4.65 3.59
N ASN A 55 3.74 -4.59 2.67
CA ASN A 55 2.96 -5.75 2.24
C ASN A 55 3.17 -6.04 0.76
N LEU A 56 3.52 -7.30 0.46
CA LEU A 56 3.69 -7.78 -0.91
C LEU A 56 2.35 -7.80 -1.64
N CYS A 57 2.30 -7.11 -2.77
CA CYS A 57 1.11 -6.96 -3.60
C CYS A 57 1.40 -7.51 -5.01
N PRO A 58 1.52 -8.84 -5.18
CA PRO A 58 1.75 -9.41 -6.50
C PRO A 58 0.58 -9.09 -7.44
N VAL A 59 0.92 -8.83 -8.70
CA VAL A 59 -0.04 -8.74 -9.79
C VAL A 59 -0.57 -10.14 -10.08
N GLY A 60 -1.88 -10.30 -10.02
CA GLY A 60 -2.54 -11.54 -10.40
C GLY A 60 -2.65 -11.68 -11.92
N THR A 61 -3.61 -12.48 -12.37
CA THR A 61 -3.93 -12.64 -13.79
C THR A 61 -4.48 -11.36 -14.44
N TYR A 62 -4.88 -10.38 -13.62
CA TYR A 62 -5.43 -9.10 -14.03
C TYR A 62 -4.54 -7.95 -13.56
N PRO A 63 -4.55 -6.79 -14.24
CA PRO A 63 -3.70 -5.64 -13.92
C PRO A 63 -4.04 -4.99 -12.57
N VAL A 64 -5.00 -5.53 -11.83
CA VAL A 64 -5.44 -5.01 -10.54
C VAL A 64 -5.12 -6.05 -9.47
N SER A 65 -4.27 -5.66 -8.52
CA SER A 65 -4.02 -6.47 -7.33
C SER A 65 -5.02 -6.12 -6.22
N TYR A 66 -5.89 -7.04 -5.84
CA TYR A 66 -6.76 -6.85 -4.66
C TYR A 66 -5.93 -6.60 -3.38
N ARG A 67 -4.72 -7.18 -3.31
CA ARG A 67 -3.79 -6.98 -2.19
C ARG A 67 -3.30 -5.54 -2.08
N LEU A 68 -3.19 -4.83 -3.20
CA LEU A 68 -2.83 -3.41 -3.19
C LEU A 68 -3.86 -2.59 -2.40
N TYR A 69 -5.14 -2.77 -2.72
CA TYR A 69 -6.21 -2.07 -2.02
C TYR A 69 -6.33 -2.45 -0.56
N GLU A 70 -6.22 -3.73 -0.25
CA GLU A 70 -6.25 -4.20 1.12
C GLU A 70 -5.12 -3.56 1.94
N SER A 71 -3.91 -3.51 1.38
CA SER A 71 -2.75 -2.87 2.02
C SER A 71 -2.98 -1.38 2.26
N LEU A 72 -3.51 -0.66 1.27
CA LEU A 72 -3.82 0.77 1.40
C LEU A 72 -4.91 1.04 2.45
N GLN A 73 -5.96 0.21 2.51
CA GLN A 73 -7.01 0.34 3.52
C GLN A 73 -6.50 0.06 4.94
N GLN A 74 -5.59 -0.91 5.07
CA GLN A 74 -4.95 -1.28 6.33
C GLN A 74 -3.91 -0.26 6.79
N GLY A 75 -3.42 0.61 5.90
CA GLY A 75 -2.38 1.60 6.22
C GLY A 75 -0.95 1.07 6.08
N SER A 76 -0.78 -0.13 5.49
CA SER A 76 0.54 -0.72 5.20
C SER A 76 1.05 -0.25 3.84
N ILE A 77 2.37 -0.14 3.71
CA ILE A 77 3.05 0.30 2.48
C ILE A 77 3.02 -0.85 1.44
N PRO A 78 2.35 -0.69 0.29
CA PRO A 78 2.34 -1.73 -0.71
C PRO A 78 3.67 -1.83 -1.47
N LEU A 79 4.17 -3.07 -1.61
CA LEU A 79 5.21 -3.45 -2.57
C LEU A 79 4.54 -4.13 -3.78
N TYR A 80 4.28 -3.38 -4.83
CA TYR A 80 3.62 -3.88 -6.03
C TYR A 80 4.59 -4.70 -6.88
N LEU A 81 4.36 -6.02 -7.00
CA LEU A 81 5.24 -6.93 -7.72
C LEU A 81 4.59 -7.38 -9.02
N TYR A 82 5.21 -7.06 -10.15
CA TYR A 82 4.72 -7.48 -11.47
C TYR A 82 5.70 -8.44 -12.14
N ASP A 83 5.16 -9.32 -12.97
CA ASP A 83 6.00 -10.13 -13.86
C ASP A 83 6.31 -9.33 -15.12
N SER A 84 7.60 -9.02 -15.32
CA SER A 84 8.14 -8.41 -16.54
C SER A 84 7.96 -9.33 -17.75
N ARG A 85 7.69 -10.62 -17.54
CA ARG A 85 7.48 -11.61 -18.59
C ARG A 85 6.14 -11.35 -19.30
N ARG A 86 6.22 -10.50 -20.32
CA ARG A 86 5.28 -10.30 -21.44
C ARG A 86 4.22 -11.40 -21.56
N ILE A 87 2.96 -11.06 -21.30
CA ILE A 87 1.82 -11.91 -21.68
C ILE A 87 1.74 -11.89 -23.21
N LYS A 88 2.30 -12.91 -23.87
CA LYS A 88 2.07 -13.14 -25.30
C LYS A 88 0.64 -13.65 -25.50
N ARG A 89 -0.32 -12.77 -25.82
CA ARG A 89 -1.63 -13.19 -26.32
C ARG A 89 -1.61 -13.21 -27.85
N GLY A 90 -1.70 -14.41 -28.43
CA GLY A 90 -1.88 -14.58 -29.87
C GLY A 90 -0.66 -14.24 -30.75
N GLY A 91 0.56 -14.38 -30.23
CA GLY A 91 1.78 -14.06 -30.99
C GLY A 91 2.12 -12.57 -31.08
N VAL A 92 1.21 -11.69 -30.63
CA VAL A 92 1.50 -10.28 -30.41
C VAL A 92 2.03 -10.14 -28.99
N VAL A 93 3.27 -9.66 -28.89
CA VAL A 93 3.75 -9.12 -27.63
C VAL A 93 3.01 -7.81 -27.43
N VAL A 94 2.00 -7.81 -26.58
CA VAL A 94 1.49 -6.57 -26.03
C VAL A 94 2.45 -6.23 -24.90
N ASP A 95 3.41 -5.36 -25.19
CA ASP A 95 4.06 -4.62 -24.13
C ASP A 95 2.96 -3.78 -23.49
N LEU A 96 2.43 -4.26 -22.36
CA LEU A 96 1.51 -3.49 -21.51
C LEU A 96 2.21 -2.24 -20.93
N ILE A 97 3.50 -2.07 -21.24
CA ILE A 97 4.45 -1.13 -20.70
C ILE A 97 5.26 -0.61 -21.90
N THR A 98 4.76 0.40 -22.61
CA THR A 98 5.53 1.07 -23.65
C THR A 98 6.58 1.97 -22.98
N GLU A 99 7.84 1.83 -23.39
CA GLU A 99 9.04 2.46 -22.79
C GLU A 99 9.01 4.01 -22.72
N GLU A 100 8.02 4.68 -23.32
CA GLU A 100 7.90 6.14 -23.38
C GLU A 100 6.83 6.76 -22.47
N GLU A 101 5.91 5.97 -21.87
CA GLU A 101 5.02 6.48 -20.82
C GLU A 101 5.58 6.04 -19.47
N GLU A 102 5.88 7.00 -18.59
CA GLU A 102 6.14 6.75 -17.17
C GLU A 102 5.12 5.72 -16.68
N VAL A 103 5.60 4.54 -16.27
CA VAL A 103 4.78 3.44 -15.83
C VAL A 103 4.22 3.81 -14.46
N GLY A 104 3.19 4.66 -14.46
CA GLY A 104 2.38 4.88 -13.29
C GLY A 104 1.71 3.55 -12.97
N TYR A 105 2.04 2.94 -11.85
CA TYR A 105 1.25 1.84 -11.33
C TYR A 105 -0.05 2.44 -10.78
N TYR A 106 -1.02 2.58 -11.69
CA TYR A 106 -2.27 3.24 -11.38
C TYR A 106 -3.16 2.28 -10.59
N VAL A 107 -3.49 2.67 -9.36
CA VAL A 107 -4.80 2.32 -8.81
C VAL A 107 -5.83 2.87 -9.83
N PRO A 108 -6.87 2.13 -10.26
CA PRO A 108 -7.78 2.43 -11.38
C PRO A 108 -8.66 3.67 -11.20
N TYR A 109 -8.00 4.79 -11.05
CA TYR A 109 -8.53 6.13 -10.88
C TYR A 109 -7.87 7.08 -11.91
N ARG A 110 -7.33 6.52 -13.01
CA ARG A 110 -6.72 7.29 -14.11
C ARG A 110 -7.74 8.32 -14.63
N GLY A 111 -7.40 9.60 -14.57
CA GLY A 111 -8.28 10.70 -14.98
C GLY A 111 -9.21 11.24 -13.89
N THR A 112 -9.14 10.71 -12.67
CA THR A 112 -9.73 11.36 -11.49
C THR A 112 -8.65 12.21 -10.78
N ARG A 113 -9.05 13.04 -9.81
CA ARG A 113 -8.09 13.74 -8.91
C ARG A 113 -7.20 12.78 -8.11
N ALA A 114 -7.54 11.49 -8.09
CA ALA A 114 -6.84 10.43 -7.40
C ALA A 114 -5.83 9.73 -8.34
N ASP A 115 -4.95 10.47 -9.01
CA ASP A 115 -3.84 9.84 -9.71
C ASP A 115 -2.85 9.29 -8.68
N VAL A 116 -2.99 7.99 -8.37
CA VAL A 116 -2.27 7.31 -7.30
C VAL A 116 -1.03 6.60 -7.88
N SER A 117 -0.09 7.35 -8.47
CA SER A 117 1.24 6.79 -8.74
C SER A 117 1.91 6.45 -7.40
N LEU A 118 2.17 5.16 -7.17
CA LEU A 118 2.71 4.65 -5.90
C LEU A 118 4.04 5.32 -5.52
N GLU A 119 4.93 5.48 -6.48
CA GLU A 119 6.25 6.06 -6.24
C GLU A 119 6.19 7.58 -6.17
N ARG A 120 5.50 8.22 -7.13
CA ARG A 120 5.44 9.69 -7.22
C ARG A 120 4.75 10.33 -6.01
N ASN A 121 3.74 9.66 -5.46
CA ASN A 121 3.03 10.15 -4.28
C ASN A 121 3.60 9.61 -2.96
N GLY A 122 4.70 8.85 -3.02
CA GLY A 122 5.31 8.24 -1.84
C GLY A 122 4.31 7.37 -1.07
N LEU A 123 3.54 6.54 -1.77
CA LEU A 123 2.58 5.62 -1.18
C LEU A 123 3.13 4.21 -1.08
N GLY A 124 4.02 3.82 -1.98
CA GLY A 124 4.59 2.49 -1.99
C GLY A 124 5.70 2.35 -3.01
N PHE A 125 5.94 1.12 -3.40
CA PHE A 125 7.00 0.75 -4.33
C PHE A 125 6.42 -0.14 -5.42
N ALA A 126 7.05 -0.13 -6.58
CA ALA A 126 6.75 -1.09 -7.61
C ALA A 126 8.04 -1.66 -8.18
N SER A 127 8.06 -2.97 -8.45
CA SER A 127 9.24 -3.63 -8.99
C SER A 127 8.87 -4.89 -9.74
N SER A 128 9.66 -5.18 -10.77
CA SER A 128 9.57 -6.43 -11.48
C SER A 128 10.11 -7.56 -10.60
N MET A 129 9.73 -8.81 -10.89
CA MET A 129 10.33 -9.96 -10.21
C MET A 129 11.86 -10.03 -10.38
N ASP A 130 12.40 -9.51 -11.48
CA ASP A 130 13.83 -9.53 -11.77
C ASP A 130 14.59 -8.46 -10.95
N ASP A 131 13.95 -7.31 -10.69
CA ASP A 131 14.53 -6.19 -9.95
C ASP A 131 14.28 -6.26 -8.43
N LEU A 132 13.49 -7.25 -7.99
CA LEU A 132 13.11 -7.42 -6.59
C LEU A 132 14.31 -7.51 -5.63
N PRO A 133 15.41 -8.22 -5.93
CA PRO A 133 16.57 -8.27 -5.03
C PRO A 133 17.14 -6.88 -4.74
N SER A 134 17.35 -6.06 -5.78
CA SER A 134 17.85 -4.69 -5.66
C SER A 134 16.91 -3.81 -4.84
N LEU A 135 15.60 -4.00 -5.00
CA LEU A 135 14.62 -3.28 -4.20
C LEU A 135 14.67 -3.70 -2.72
N ILE A 136 14.84 -4.99 -2.42
CA ILE A 136 14.96 -5.46 -1.04
C ILE A 136 16.17 -4.84 -0.35
N GLU A 137 17.31 -4.75 -1.03
CA GLU A 137 18.51 -4.06 -0.52
C GLU A 137 18.20 -2.59 -0.21
N ARG A 138 17.55 -1.87 -1.14
CA ARG A 138 17.11 -0.49 -0.93
C ARG A 138 16.16 -0.34 0.26
N LEU A 139 15.23 -1.27 0.45
CA LEU A 139 14.30 -1.26 1.57
C LEU A 139 15.00 -1.52 2.92
N ALA A 140 16.04 -2.35 2.92
CA ALA A 140 16.82 -2.63 4.13
C ALA A 140 17.65 -1.43 4.59
N GLU A 141 18.02 -0.54 3.67
CA GLU A 141 18.76 0.71 3.94
C GLU A 141 17.85 1.92 4.19
N MET A 142 16.53 1.75 4.06
CA MET A 142 15.56 2.83 4.21
C MET A 142 15.45 3.30 5.66
N ASP A 143 15.40 4.62 5.85
CA ASP A 143 15.20 5.18 7.17
C ASP A 143 13.73 5.12 7.63
N GLU A 144 13.53 5.17 8.95
CA GLU A 144 12.19 5.12 9.56
C GLU A 144 11.37 6.38 9.25
N GLU A 145 12.02 7.50 8.91
CA GLU A 145 11.35 8.76 8.58
C GLU A 145 10.64 8.67 7.23
N GLU A 146 11.28 8.07 6.23
CA GLU A 146 10.70 7.78 4.92
C GLU A 146 9.54 6.81 5.06
N LEU A 147 9.69 5.73 5.83
CA LEU A 147 8.60 4.79 6.11
C LEU A 147 7.41 5.50 6.77
N THR A 148 7.67 6.33 7.77
CA THR A 148 6.64 7.11 8.47
C THR A 148 5.92 8.08 7.52
N THR A 149 6.67 8.75 6.65
CA THR A 149 6.13 9.66 5.64
C THR A 149 5.21 8.93 4.67
N ARG A 150 5.63 7.75 4.18
CA ARG A 150 4.81 6.91 3.30
C ARG A 150 3.53 6.45 3.99
N ARG A 151 3.60 5.97 5.23
CA ARG A 151 2.42 5.60 6.03
C ARG A 151 1.45 6.78 6.19
N ARG A 152 1.95 7.98 6.49
CA ARG A 152 1.14 9.20 6.59
C ARG A 152 0.40 9.50 5.28
N ASN A 153 1.07 9.36 4.14
CA ASN A 153 0.46 9.56 2.82
C ASN A 153 -0.66 8.54 2.55
N ILE A 154 -0.46 7.27 2.94
CA ILE A 154 -1.48 6.22 2.80
C ILE A 154 -2.71 6.53 3.65
N VAL A 155 -2.53 6.97 4.91
CA VAL A 155 -3.65 7.36 5.77
C VAL A 155 -4.44 8.52 5.15
N ARG A 156 -3.74 9.55 4.61
CA ARG A 156 -4.38 10.66 3.90
C ARG A 156 -5.18 10.19 2.68
N LEU A 157 -4.61 9.28 1.89
CA LEU A 157 -5.30 8.68 0.74
C LEU A 157 -6.54 7.92 1.20
N ARG A 158 -6.44 7.13 2.27
CA ARG A 158 -7.55 6.37 2.86
C ARG A 158 -8.69 7.28 3.26
N GLU A 159 -8.40 8.36 4.00
CA GLU A 159 -9.42 9.29 4.47
C GLU A 159 -10.15 9.98 3.32
N SER A 160 -9.41 10.36 2.28
CA SER A 160 -9.94 11.06 1.10
C SER A 160 -10.62 10.16 0.07
N HIS A 161 -10.31 8.86 0.01
CA HIS A 161 -10.82 7.98 -1.06
C HIS A 161 -11.55 6.72 -0.62
N PHE A 162 -11.27 6.24 0.59
CA PHE A 162 -11.77 4.95 1.07
C PHE A 162 -12.77 5.10 2.23
N THR A 163 -13.18 6.33 2.53
CA THR A 163 -14.29 6.61 3.46
C THR A 163 -15.55 6.98 2.69
N ALA A 164 -16.73 6.77 3.29
CA ALA A 164 -17.99 7.22 2.69
C ALA A 164 -17.96 8.72 2.39
N ARG A 165 -17.38 9.53 3.28
CA ARG A 165 -17.23 10.97 3.08
C ARG A 165 -16.31 11.28 1.89
N GLY A 166 -15.11 10.71 1.89
CA GLY A 166 -14.14 10.94 0.82
C GLY A 166 -14.63 10.47 -0.55
N ALA A 167 -15.35 9.35 -0.61
CA ALA A 167 -15.98 8.87 -1.84
C ALA A 167 -17.06 9.84 -2.35
N MET A 168 -17.87 10.43 -1.45
CA MET A 168 -18.88 11.42 -1.83
C MET A 168 -18.26 12.75 -2.30
N GLU A 169 -17.09 13.14 -1.78
CA GLU A 169 -16.34 14.33 -2.21
C GLU A 169 -15.77 14.21 -3.64
N GLN A 170 -15.82 13.01 -4.25
CA GLN A 170 -15.32 12.73 -5.59
C GLN A 170 -16.39 12.71 -6.69
N LEU A 171 -17.68 12.70 -6.31
CA LEU A 171 -18.83 12.74 -7.22
C LEU A 171 -19.24 14.17 -7.54
#